data_AF-A0A563W166-F1
#
_entry.id   AF-A0A563W166-F1
#
_cell.length_a   1.000
_cell.length_b   1.000
_cell.length_c   1.000
_cell.angle_alpha   90.00
_cell.angle_beta   90.00
_cell.angle_gamma   90.00
#
_symmetry.space_group_name_H-M   'P 1'
#
loop_
_entity.id
_entity.type
_entity.pdbx_description
1 polymer ?
#
loop_
_entity_poly.entity_id
_entity_poly.type
_entity_poly.pdbx_seq_one_letter_code
_entity_poly.pdbx_strand_id
1 'polypeptide(L)'
;MNKKEAIQLLNNEGWTKADAQRALELINLQADSDVDEIIIRRAISKFAGSELVKRQRLQAAQKAMVTKRNKEIKNYIFQLEKLQNKKATNTNDNSFQAELEKQIKKLTNDNEELIKANKILQKDNKDLKNIVDAIKLRLTIETKHLLQFNNINEIKKDLVKLLKSTLG
;
A
#
# COMPACT_ATOMS: atom_id res chain seq x y z
N MET A 1 -34.54 15.86 -23.04
CA MET A 1 -34.18 16.09 -21.62
C MET A 1 -33.03 17.09 -21.50
N ASN A 2 -33.07 18.03 -20.54
CA ASN A 2 -32.00 19.02 -20.33
C ASN A 2 -30.88 18.49 -19.39
N LYS A 3 -29.74 19.20 -19.32
CA LYS A 3 -28.57 18.77 -18.51
C LYS A 3 -28.87 18.67 -17.01
N LYS A 4 -29.78 19.50 -16.49
CA LYS A 4 -30.15 19.47 -15.06
C LYS A 4 -30.99 18.25 -14.73
N GLU A 5 -31.97 17.94 -15.58
CA GLU A 5 -32.80 16.74 -15.51
C GLU A 5 -31.95 15.47 -15.60
N ALA A 6 -30.98 15.44 -16.54
CA ALA A 6 -30.05 14.34 -16.67
C ALA A 6 -29.20 14.13 -15.41
N ILE A 7 -28.67 15.20 -14.80
CA ILE A 7 -27.91 15.10 -13.53
C ILE A 7 -28.81 14.57 -12.41
N GLN A 8 -30.07 15.01 -12.36
CA GLN A 8 -31.01 14.57 -11.33
C GLN A 8 -31.40 13.10 -11.47
N LEU A 9 -31.62 12.63 -12.71
CA LEU A 9 -31.81 11.21 -13.02
C LEU A 9 -30.64 10.37 -12.49
N LEU A 10 -29.41 10.75 -12.80
CA LEU A 10 -28.22 10.00 -12.37
C LEU A 10 -27.99 10.05 -10.86
N ASN A 11 -28.29 11.18 -10.23
CA ASN A 11 -28.22 11.31 -8.78
C ASN A 11 -29.23 10.40 -8.07
N ASN A 12 -30.43 10.23 -8.65
CA ASN A 12 -31.42 9.26 -8.17
C ASN A 12 -30.95 7.81 -8.34
N GLU A 13 -30.07 7.54 -9.30
CA GLU A 13 -29.44 6.23 -9.56
C GLU A 13 -28.16 6.01 -8.73
N GLY A 14 -27.88 6.87 -7.76
CA GLY A 14 -26.76 6.72 -6.83
C GLY A 14 -25.44 7.32 -7.31
N TRP A 15 -25.44 8.10 -8.39
CA TRP A 15 -24.26 8.85 -8.82
C TRP A 15 -24.06 10.09 -7.94
N THR A 16 -22.80 10.47 -7.70
CA THR A 16 -22.54 11.79 -7.12
C THR A 16 -22.83 12.88 -8.16
N LYS A 17 -23.34 14.04 -7.72
CA LYS A 17 -23.58 15.19 -8.62
C LYS A 17 -22.35 15.54 -9.48
N ALA A 18 -21.15 15.44 -8.91
CA ALA A 18 -19.91 15.72 -9.61
C ALA A 18 -19.59 14.66 -10.68
N ASP A 19 -19.81 13.38 -10.39
CA ASP A 19 -19.57 12.30 -11.35
C ASP A 19 -20.62 12.29 -12.48
N ALA A 20 -21.88 12.59 -12.15
CA ALA A 20 -22.94 12.80 -13.14
C ALA A 20 -22.58 13.96 -14.08
N GLN A 21 -22.12 15.09 -13.53
CA GLN A 21 -21.73 16.26 -14.33
C GLN A 21 -20.56 15.96 -15.27
N ARG A 22 -19.55 15.20 -14.81
CA ARG A 22 -18.40 14.77 -15.63
C ARG A 22 -18.79 13.76 -16.70
N ALA A 23 -19.63 12.80 -16.38
CA ALA A 23 -20.11 11.82 -17.36
C ALA A 23 -20.92 12.49 -18.48
N LEU A 24 -21.63 13.58 -18.14
CA LEU A 24 -22.38 14.41 -19.07
C LEU A 24 -21.56 15.51 -19.75
N GLU A 25 -20.28 15.68 -19.42
CA GLU A 25 -19.41 16.70 -20.01
C GLU A 25 -18.99 16.34 -21.44
N LEU A 26 -18.86 15.04 -21.72
CA LEU A 26 -18.50 14.51 -23.03
C LEU A 26 -19.70 14.37 -23.98
N ILE A 27 -20.91 14.71 -23.52
CA ILE A 27 -22.16 14.54 -24.28
C ILE A 27 -22.69 15.92 -24.65
N ASN A 28 -22.85 16.16 -25.95
CA ASN A 28 -23.52 17.35 -26.43
C ASN A 28 -25.04 17.18 -26.39
N LEU A 29 -25.65 17.53 -25.27
CA LEU A 29 -27.10 17.41 -25.01
C LEU A 29 -27.96 18.44 -25.75
N GLN A 30 -27.36 19.37 -26.50
CA GLN A 30 -28.07 20.45 -27.21
C GLN A 30 -28.39 20.12 -28.67
N ALA A 31 -27.88 19.00 -29.21
CA ALA A 31 -27.96 18.71 -30.63
C ALA A 31 -29.28 18.07 -31.10
N ASP A 32 -30.02 17.38 -30.21
CA ASP A 32 -31.22 16.63 -30.57
C ASP A 32 -32.41 17.03 -29.67
N SER A 33 -33.58 17.29 -30.28
CA SER A 33 -34.83 17.59 -29.57
C SER A 33 -35.37 16.40 -28.77
N ASP A 34 -34.92 15.18 -29.08
CA ASP A 34 -35.49 13.91 -28.61
C ASP A 34 -34.49 13.13 -27.74
N VAL A 35 -33.70 13.84 -26.91
CA VAL A 35 -32.78 13.17 -25.96
C VAL A 35 -33.57 12.53 -24.82
N ASP A 36 -33.80 11.23 -24.94
CA ASP A 36 -34.45 10.37 -23.94
C ASP A 36 -33.47 9.76 -22.93
N GLU A 37 -33.99 9.23 -21.82
CA GLU A 37 -33.20 8.59 -20.76
C GLU A 37 -32.26 7.49 -21.28
N ILE A 38 -32.70 6.73 -22.28
CA ILE A 38 -31.93 5.63 -22.87
C ILE A 38 -30.63 6.15 -23.52
N ILE A 39 -30.69 7.31 -24.19
CA ILE A 39 -29.54 7.92 -24.85
C ILE A 39 -28.52 8.36 -23.79
N ILE A 40 -29.00 8.93 -22.69
CA ILE A 40 -28.15 9.32 -21.56
C ILE A 40 -27.48 8.11 -20.93
N ARG A 41 -28.24 7.07 -20.58
CA ARG A 41 -27.73 5.83 -19.99
C ARG A 41 -26.68 5.16 -20.88
N ARG A 42 -26.91 5.12 -22.20
CA ARG A 42 -25.96 4.57 -23.17
C ARG A 42 -24.67 5.39 -23.21
N ALA A 43 -24.78 6.71 -23.22
CA ALA A 43 -23.63 7.59 -23.33
C ALA A 43 -22.75 7.58 -22.07
N ILE A 44 -23.36 7.58 -20.87
CA ILE A 44 -22.62 7.52 -19.61
C ILE A 44 -22.13 6.11 -19.24
N SER A 45 -22.65 5.05 -19.87
CA SER A 45 -22.26 3.66 -19.59
C SER A 45 -20.75 3.45 -19.67
N LYS A 46 -20.08 4.15 -20.60
CA LYS A 46 -18.61 4.15 -20.74
C LYS A 46 -17.90 4.68 -19.48
N PHE A 47 -18.50 5.64 -18.79
CA PHE A 47 -18.00 6.21 -17.54
C PHE A 47 -18.40 5.35 -16.32
N ALA A 48 -19.59 4.73 -16.37
CA ALA A 48 -20.20 3.99 -15.26
C ALA A 48 -19.43 2.72 -14.84
N GLY A 49 -18.68 2.11 -15.76
CA GLY A 49 -17.94 0.88 -15.50
C GLY A 49 -16.67 1.10 -14.69
N SER A 50 -15.51 0.90 -15.34
CA SER A 50 -14.22 0.93 -14.63
C SER A 50 -13.84 2.32 -14.08
N GLU A 51 -14.29 3.40 -14.74
CA GLU A 51 -13.89 4.76 -14.39
C GLU A 51 -14.57 5.25 -13.10
N LEU A 52 -15.88 5.04 -12.97
CA LEU A 52 -16.62 5.37 -11.75
C LEU A 52 -16.10 4.57 -10.55
N VAL A 53 -15.90 3.26 -10.70
CA VAL A 53 -15.37 2.40 -9.63
C VAL A 53 -13.96 2.81 -9.20
N LYS A 54 -13.06 3.11 -10.16
CA LYS A 54 -11.71 3.61 -9.85
C LYS A 54 -11.77 4.92 -9.05
N ARG A 55 -12.64 5.85 -9.43
CA ARG A 55 -12.79 7.14 -8.74
C ARG A 55 -13.36 7.01 -7.35
N GLN A 56 -14.38 6.19 -7.16
CA GLN A 56 -14.93 5.91 -5.82
C GLN A 56 -13.85 5.33 -4.90
N ARG A 57 -13.03 4.39 -5.41
CA ARG A 57 -11.89 3.84 -4.66
C ARG A 57 -10.86 4.90 -4.32
N LEU A 58 -10.48 5.77 -5.27
CA LEU A 58 -9.53 6.86 -5.03
C LEU A 58 -10.05 7.86 -4.00
N GLN A 59 -11.33 8.24 -4.07
CA GLN A 59 -11.95 9.13 -3.09
C GLN A 59 -12.00 8.48 -1.70
N ALA A 60 -12.36 7.20 -1.60
CA ALA A 60 -12.36 6.47 -0.34
C ALA A 60 -10.94 6.40 0.27
N ALA A 61 -9.93 6.12 -0.54
CA ALA A 61 -8.53 6.11 -0.12
C ALA A 61 -8.05 7.48 0.37
N GLN A 62 -8.38 8.56 -0.36
CA GLN A 62 -8.07 9.92 0.05
C GLN A 62 -8.75 10.30 1.37
N LYS A 63 -10.05 9.99 1.53
CA LYS A 63 -10.78 10.24 2.79
C LYS A 63 -10.13 9.50 3.95
N ALA A 64 -9.80 8.23 3.79
CA ALA A 64 -9.11 7.45 4.81
C ALA A 64 -7.75 8.07 5.20
N MET A 65 -6.98 8.53 4.21
CA MET A 65 -5.70 9.19 4.44
C MET A 65 -5.84 10.50 5.22
N VAL A 66 -6.84 11.33 4.88
CA VAL A 66 -7.15 12.58 5.59
C VAL A 66 -7.60 12.29 7.02
N THR A 67 -8.49 11.31 7.23
CA THR A 67 -8.92 10.92 8.58
C THR A 67 -7.76 10.45 9.45
N LYS A 68 -6.84 9.66 8.88
CA LYS A 68 -5.63 9.20 9.58
C LYS A 68 -4.74 10.37 9.99
N ARG A 69 -4.42 11.27 9.06
CA ARG A 69 -3.60 12.46 9.33
C ARG A 69 -4.25 13.39 10.36
N ASN A 70 -5.56 13.59 10.29
CA ASN A 70 -6.28 14.40 11.27
C ASN A 70 -6.21 13.80 12.68
N LYS A 71 -6.25 12.47 12.80
CA LYS A 71 -6.06 11.78 14.08
C LYS A 71 -4.64 11.96 14.62
N GLU A 72 -3.64 11.84 13.76
CA GLU A 72 -2.23 12.08 14.11
C GLU A 72 -1.99 13.52 14.57
N ILE A 73 -2.51 14.51 13.83
CA ILE A 73 -2.43 15.93 14.19
C ILE A 73 -3.05 16.19 15.57
N LYS A 74 -4.24 15.63 15.85
CA LYS A 74 -4.88 15.75 17.17
C LYS A 74 -4.00 15.16 18.28
N ASN A 75 -3.38 14.01 18.03
CA ASN A 75 -2.45 13.41 19.00
C ASN A 75 -1.22 14.30 19.23
N TYR A 76 -0.65 14.92 18.18
CA TYR A 76 0.47 15.83 18.33
C TYR A 76 0.09 17.11 19.09
N ILE A 77 -1.07 17.70 18.79
CA ILE A 77 -1.60 18.86 19.53
C ILE A 77 -1.73 18.51 21.03
N PHE A 78 -2.34 17.37 21.34
CA PHE A 78 -2.48 16.91 22.73
C PHE A 78 -1.13 16.70 23.44
N GLN A 79 -0.13 16.15 22.74
CA GLN A 79 1.22 16.00 23.29
C GLN A 79 1.89 17.36 23.53
N LEU A 80 1.74 18.30 22.61
CA LEU A 80 2.28 19.66 22.74
C LEU A 80 1.65 20.41 23.92
N GLU A 81 0.33 20.32 24.08
CA GLU A 81 -0.38 20.89 25.24
C GLU A 81 0.11 20.29 26.56
N LYS A 82 0.29 18.96 26.62
CA LYS A 82 0.84 18.29 27.80
C LYS A 82 2.26 18.74 28.12
N LEU A 83 3.11 18.93 27.11
CA LEU A 83 4.48 19.42 27.27
C LEU A 83 4.53 20.89 27.71
N GLN A 84 3.65 21.74 27.17
CA GLN A 84 3.54 23.14 27.58
C GLN A 84 3.06 23.27 29.03
N ASN A 85 2.03 22.51 29.42
CA ASN A 85 1.54 22.49 30.81
C ASN A 85 2.62 21.99 31.78
N LYS A 86 3.42 20.99 31.37
CA LYS A 86 4.54 20.48 32.17
C LYS A 86 5.69 21.48 32.28
N LYS A 87 5.95 22.29 31.24
CA LYS A 87 6.94 23.38 31.29
C LYS A 87 6.47 24.56 32.15
N ALA A 88 5.17 24.87 32.14
CA ALA A 88 4.60 25.93 32.96
C ALA A 88 4.63 25.62 34.47
N THR A 89 4.63 24.34 34.86
CA THR A 89 4.76 23.91 36.27
C THR A 89 6.21 23.69 36.72
N ASN A 90 7.18 23.55 35.80
CA ASN A 90 8.54 23.12 36.11
C ASN A 90 9.60 24.22 35.87
N THR A 91 9.33 25.45 36.28
CA THR A 91 10.35 26.52 36.22
C THR A 91 11.40 26.44 37.34
N ASN A 92 11.43 25.41 38.22
CA ASN A 92 12.41 25.35 39.32
C ASN A 92 13.13 24.00 39.60
N ASP A 93 12.90 22.90 38.87
CA ASP A 93 13.54 21.62 39.22
C ASP A 93 14.58 21.13 38.19
N ASN A 94 15.83 21.55 38.39
CA ASN A 94 17.02 21.06 37.67
C ASN A 94 17.20 19.53 37.74
N SER A 95 16.59 18.84 38.72
CA SER A 95 16.67 17.38 38.86
C SER A 95 15.84 16.62 37.81
N PHE A 96 14.66 17.12 37.45
CA PHE A 96 13.78 16.47 36.47
C PHE A 96 14.36 16.57 35.06
N GLN A 97 15.00 17.69 34.73
CA GLN A 97 15.64 17.90 33.44
C GLN A 97 16.84 16.95 33.25
N ALA A 98 17.64 16.74 34.31
CA ALA A 98 18.76 15.81 34.29
C ALA A 98 18.32 14.33 34.13
N GLU A 99 17.22 13.93 34.78
CA GLU A 99 16.62 12.59 34.61
C GLU A 99 16.16 12.36 33.17
N LEU A 100 15.53 13.38 32.57
CA LEU A 100 15.04 13.34 31.19
C LEU A 100 16.19 13.26 30.18
N GLU A 101 17.26 14.03 30.38
CA GLU A 101 18.46 13.97 29.55
C GLU A 101 19.15 12.61 29.63
N LYS A 102 19.18 11.98 30.82
CA LYS A 102 19.71 10.63 31.01
C LYS A 102 18.88 9.59 30.25
N GLN A 103 17.55 9.69 30.30
CA GLN A 103 16.66 8.81 29.53
C GLN A 103 16.80 9.03 28.02
N ILE A 104 16.91 10.28 27.58
CA ILE A 104 17.13 10.60 26.16
C ILE A 104 18.45 10.00 25.69
N LYS A 105 19.56 10.18 26.42
CA LYS A 105 20.85 9.57 26.07
C LYS A 105 20.77 8.05 25.99
N LYS A 106 20.09 7.40 26.94
CA LYS A 106 19.88 5.96 26.92
C LYS A 106 19.11 5.53 25.67
N LEU A 107 17.97 6.16 25.40
CA LEU A 107 17.13 5.83 24.24
C LEU A 107 17.86 6.09 22.92
N THR A 108 18.70 7.13 22.84
CA THR A 108 19.51 7.40 21.65
C THR A 108 20.54 6.29 21.43
N ASN A 109 21.24 5.85 22.48
CA ASN A 109 22.18 4.73 22.39
C ASN A 109 21.47 3.42 21.97
N ASP A 110 20.36 3.08 22.63
CA ASP A 110 19.58 1.88 22.31
C ASP A 110 19.11 1.91 20.84
N ASN A 111 18.68 3.09 20.35
CA ASN A 111 18.24 3.26 18.98
C ASN A 111 19.40 3.14 17.98
N GLU A 112 20.59 3.66 18.29
CA GLU A 112 21.78 3.47 17.46
C GLU A 112 22.21 2.01 17.35
N GLU A 113 22.13 1.26 18.45
CA GLU A 113 22.39 -0.19 18.46
C GLU A 113 21.37 -0.95 17.62
N LEU A 114 20.08 -0.63 17.76
CA LEU A 114 19.02 -1.23 16.94
C LEU A 114 19.20 -0.93 15.45
N ILE A 115 19.62 0.29 15.09
CA ILE A 115 19.92 0.64 13.69
C ILE A 115 21.09 -0.19 13.16
N LYS A 116 22.16 -0.38 13.95
CA LYS A 116 23.30 -1.22 13.56
C LYS A 116 22.88 -2.68 13.39
N ALA A 117 22.16 -3.24 14.36
CA ALA A 117 21.65 -4.61 14.31
C ALA A 117 20.74 -4.83 13.09
N ASN A 118 19.86 -3.89 12.78
CA ASN A 118 18.97 -3.98 11.62
C ASN A 118 19.74 -3.94 10.29
N LYS A 119 20.78 -3.10 10.18
CA LYS A 119 21.66 -3.09 8.99
C LYS A 119 22.34 -4.44 8.79
N ILE A 120 22.80 -5.08 9.87
CA ILE A 120 23.41 -6.42 9.81
C ILE A 120 22.37 -7.45 9.35
N LEU A 121 21.20 -7.49 9.99
CA LEU A 121 20.12 -8.42 9.63
C LEU A 121 19.64 -8.24 8.18
N GLN A 122 19.61 -7.00 7.67
CA GLN A 122 19.27 -6.75 6.27
C GLN A 122 20.32 -7.30 5.31
N LYS A 123 21.60 -7.18 5.65
CA LYS A 123 22.70 -7.77 4.89
C LYS A 123 22.60 -9.29 4.91
N ASP A 124 22.45 -9.89 6.08
CA ASP A 124 22.36 -11.34 6.24
C ASP A 124 21.16 -11.92 5.49
N ASN A 125 20.00 -11.26 5.54
CA ASN A 125 18.82 -11.67 4.77
C ASN A 125 19.06 -11.62 3.26
N LYS A 126 19.82 -10.63 2.77
CA LYS A 126 20.19 -10.55 1.36
C LYS A 126 21.13 -11.70 0.98
N ASP A 127 22.11 -11.99 1.82
CA ASP A 127 23.07 -13.07 1.58
C ASP A 127 22.37 -14.44 1.62
N LEU A 128 21.48 -14.68 2.58
CA LEU A 128 20.64 -15.87 2.65
C LEU A 128 19.75 -16.01 1.42
N LYS A 129 19.12 -14.91 0.96
CA LYS A 129 18.33 -14.92 -0.27
C LYS A 129 19.18 -15.34 -1.47
N ASN A 130 20.38 -14.79 -1.62
CA ASN A 130 21.28 -15.14 -2.72
C ASN A 130 21.66 -16.63 -2.67
N ILE A 131 21.91 -17.18 -1.49
CA ILE A 131 22.18 -18.62 -1.30
C ILE A 131 20.95 -19.45 -1.73
N VAL A 132 19.75 -19.07 -1.28
CA VAL A 132 18.50 -19.75 -1.66
C VAL A 132 18.27 -19.71 -3.17
N ASP A 133 18.49 -18.56 -3.80
CA ASP A 133 18.32 -18.41 -5.25
C ASP A 133 19.35 -19.24 -6.02
N ALA A 134 20.60 -19.34 -5.55
CA ALA A 134 21.62 -20.22 -6.11
C ALA A 134 21.23 -21.71 -5.99
N ILE A 135 20.70 -22.13 -4.83
CA ILE A 135 20.20 -23.50 -4.63
C ILE A 135 19.05 -23.80 -5.59
N LYS A 136 18.07 -22.90 -5.72
CA LYS A 136 16.94 -23.05 -6.65
C LYS A 136 17.41 -23.19 -8.10
N LEU A 137 18.36 -22.35 -8.52
CA LEU A 137 18.93 -22.41 -9.86
C LEU A 137 19.57 -23.78 -10.11
N ARG A 138 20.42 -24.23 -9.18
CA ARG A 138 21.08 -25.53 -9.28
C ARG A 138 20.07 -26.68 -9.35
N LEU A 139 19.08 -26.71 -8.46
CA LEU A 139 18.02 -27.71 -8.48
C LEU A 139 17.26 -27.71 -9.80
N THR A 140 16.99 -26.53 -10.37
CA THR A 140 16.28 -26.43 -11.66
C THR A 140 17.11 -27.02 -12.80
N ILE A 141 18.41 -26.73 -12.85
CA ILE A 141 19.34 -27.28 -13.85
C ILE A 141 19.41 -28.80 -13.73
N GLU A 142 19.63 -29.31 -12.52
CA GLU A 142 19.75 -30.74 -12.25
C GLU A 142 18.43 -31.50 -12.50
N THR A 143 17.29 -30.90 -12.15
CA THR A 143 15.96 -31.45 -12.46
C THR A 143 15.76 -31.54 -13.98
N LYS A 144 16.15 -30.50 -14.72
CA LYS A 144 16.08 -30.51 -16.19
C LYS A 144 16.97 -31.60 -16.78
N HIS A 145 18.16 -31.81 -16.24
CA HIS A 145 19.06 -32.90 -16.65
C HIS A 145 18.44 -34.28 -16.39
N LEU A 146 17.85 -34.50 -15.22
CA LEU A 146 17.16 -35.76 -14.88
C LEU A 146 16.02 -36.10 -15.85
N LEU A 147 15.29 -35.09 -16.31
CA LEU A 147 14.19 -35.26 -17.27
C LEU A 147 14.66 -35.60 -18.70
N GLN A 148 15.95 -35.50 -19.00
CA GLN A 148 16.51 -35.87 -20.31
C GLN A 148 16.79 -37.36 -20.44
N PHE A 149 16.88 -38.10 -19.33
CA PHE A 149 17.12 -39.53 -19.35
C PHE A 149 15.85 -40.29 -19.73
N ASN A 150 15.98 -41.22 -20.67
CA ASN A 150 14.90 -42.13 -21.05
C ASN A 150 14.87 -43.41 -20.19
N ASN A 151 15.89 -43.64 -19.36
CA ASN A 151 16.05 -44.84 -18.54
C ASN A 151 15.88 -44.54 -17.05
N ILE A 152 14.93 -45.22 -16.40
CA ILE A 152 14.61 -45.07 -14.96
C ILE A 152 15.82 -45.34 -14.05
N ASN A 153 16.74 -46.24 -14.42
CA ASN A 153 17.90 -46.55 -13.58
C ASN A 153 18.94 -45.41 -13.56
N GLU A 154 19.08 -44.68 -14.66
CA GLU A 154 19.95 -43.50 -14.76
C GLU A 154 19.37 -42.33 -13.94
N ILE A 155 18.06 -42.10 -14.05
CA ILE A 155 17.32 -41.13 -13.24
C ILE A 155 17.54 -41.38 -11.75
N LYS A 156 17.38 -42.62 -11.28
CA LYS A 156 17.58 -42.96 -9.87
C LYS A 156 19.00 -42.70 -9.39
N LYS A 157 20.01 -43.00 -10.22
CA LYS A 157 21.42 -42.83 -9.86
C LYS A 157 21.79 -41.35 -9.71
N ASP A 158 21.37 -40.51 -10.65
CA ASP A 158 21.64 -39.07 -10.60
C ASP A 158 20.78 -38.35 -9.56
N LEU A 159 19.55 -38.79 -9.30
CA LEU A 159 18.71 -38.28 -8.21
C LEU A 159 19.39 -38.49 -6.85
N VAL A 160 19.96 -39.69 -6.61
CA VAL A 160 20.71 -39.98 -5.38
C VAL A 160 21.95 -39.09 -5.27
N LYS A 161 22.65 -38.81 -6.38
CA LYS A 161 23.81 -37.91 -6.41
C LYS A 161 23.41 -36.47 -6.07
N LEU A 162 22.29 -36.00 -6.64
CA LEU A 162 21.73 -34.68 -6.35
C LEU A 162 21.38 -34.53 -4.87
N LEU A 163 20.63 -35.49 -4.31
CA LEU A 163 20.22 -35.48 -2.90
C LEU A 163 21.41 -35.46 -1.94
N LYS A 164 22.45 -36.26 -2.21
CA LYS A 164 23.71 -36.23 -1.44
C LYS A 164 24.39 -34.88 -1.52
N SER A 165 24.43 -34.26 -2.70
CA SER A 165 25.06 -32.94 -2.88
C SER A 165 24.33 -31.79 -2.18
N THR A 166 23.04 -31.96 -1.86
CA THR A 166 22.21 -30.96 -1.17
C THR A 166 22.11 -31.15 0.34
N LEU A 167 22.32 -32.38 0.85
CA LEU A 167 22.20 -32.70 2.27
C LEU A 167 23.51 -32.54 3.06
N GLY A 168 24.66 -32.42 2.35
CA GLY A 168 25.99 -32.45 2.98
C GLY A 168 26.49 -33.88 3.09
#